data_AF-A0A4S2KN48-F1
#
_entry.id   AF-A0A4S2KN48-F1
#
_cell.length_a   1.000
_cell.length_b   1.000
_cell.length_c   1.000
_cell.angle_alpha   90.00
_cell.angle_beta   90.00
_cell.angle_gamma   90.00
#
_symmetry.space_group_name_H-M   'P 1'
#
loop_
_entity.id
_entity.type
_entity.pdbx_description
1 polymer ?
#
loop_
_entity_poly.entity_id
_entity_poly.type
_entity_poly.pdbx_seq_one_letter_code
_entity_poly.pdbx_strand_id
1 'polypeptide(L)'
;MPNLLERCLGGHTQNANESFNSTIWRLAPKHVHSGVKIIEISAYIAAGVFNEGYTSILRIMNTLGIIVGTQSKAFAEKTDEARKTRQNRMSLSE
;
A
#
# COMPACT_ATOMS: atom_id res chain seq x y z
N MET A 1 -25.11 -11.61 15.83
CA MET A 1 -24.21 -10.64 16.48
C MET A 1 -22.96 -11.23 17.15
N PRO A 2 -22.91 -12.48 17.66
CA PRO A 2 -21.65 -13.03 18.22
C PRO A 2 -20.57 -13.28 17.15
N ASN A 3 -21.00 -13.71 15.96
CA ASN A 3 -20.13 -14.15 14.87
C ASN A 3 -19.25 -13.04 14.23
N LEU A 4 -19.62 -11.76 14.40
CA LEU A 4 -18.86 -10.64 13.83
C LEU A 4 -17.62 -10.31 14.66
N LEU A 5 -17.72 -10.40 15.99
CA LEU A 5 -16.63 -10.12 16.93
C LEU A 5 -15.56 -11.21 16.92
N GLU A 6 -15.96 -12.46 16.66
CA GLU A 6 -15.05 -13.62 16.60
C GLU A 6 -14.00 -13.47 15.49
N ARG A 7 -14.39 -12.91 14.32
CA ARG A 7 -13.47 -12.59 13.22
C ARG A 7 -12.50 -11.45 13.54
N CYS A 8 -12.83 -10.57 14.49
CA CYS A 8 -11.94 -9.49 14.91
C CYS A 8 -10.83 -9.97 15.86
N LEU A 9 -11.00 -11.13 16.50
CA LEU A 9 -10.04 -11.65 17.49
C LEU A 9 -8.81 -12.32 16.85
N GLY A 10 -8.93 -12.87 15.64
CA GLY A 10 -7.83 -13.53 14.92
C GLY A 10 -6.91 -12.58 14.12
N GLY A 11 -7.12 -11.27 14.20
CA GLY A 11 -6.30 -10.30 13.45
C GLY A 11 -6.61 -10.24 11.93
N HIS A 12 -7.72 -10.85 11.48
CA HIS A 12 -8.19 -10.82 10.09
C HIS A 12 -8.68 -9.44 9.61
N THR A 13 -8.41 -8.38 10.38
CA THR A 13 -8.90 -7.02 10.16
C THR A 13 -7.83 -6.12 9.54
N GLN A 14 -7.03 -6.61 8.59
CA GLN A 14 -6.50 -5.67 7.60
C GLN A 14 -7.67 -5.28 6.69
N ASN A 15 -8.46 -4.33 7.16
CA ASN A 15 -9.44 -3.65 6.36
C ASN A 15 -8.71 -3.07 5.14
N ALA A 16 -8.98 -3.61 3.95
CA ALA A 16 -8.35 -3.15 2.71
C ALA A 16 -8.49 -1.63 2.54
N ASN A 17 -9.61 -1.07 3.00
CA ASN A 17 -9.86 0.36 2.98
C ASN A 17 -8.92 1.13 3.93
N GLU A 18 -8.53 0.57 5.07
CA GLU A 18 -7.56 1.22 5.97
C GLU A 18 -6.15 1.23 5.38
N SER A 19 -5.72 0.12 4.75
CA SER A 19 -4.42 0.07 4.07
C SER A 19 -4.35 1.04 2.89
N PHE A 20 -5.43 1.12 2.10
CA PHE A 20 -5.53 2.05 0.99
C PHE A 20 -5.54 3.52 1.47
N ASN A 21 -6.46 3.85 2.39
CA ASN A 21 -6.59 5.20 2.92
C ASN A 21 -5.33 5.67 3.65
N SER A 22 -4.71 4.82 4.47
CA SER A 22 -3.45 5.17 5.14
C SER A 22 -2.34 5.54 4.15
N THR A 23 -2.30 4.91 2.98
CA THR A 23 -1.34 5.26 1.91
C THR A 23 -1.66 6.63 1.30
N ILE A 24 -2.93 6.93 1.02
CA ILE A 24 -3.35 8.25 0.55
C ILE A 24 -2.93 9.33 1.57
N TRP A 25 -3.26 9.14 2.84
CA TRP A 25 -2.98 10.14 3.88
C TRP A 25 -1.51 10.25 4.26
N ARG A 26 -0.68 9.25 3.90
CA ARG A 26 0.77 9.36 3.98
C ARG A 26 1.34 10.23 2.87
N LEU A 27 0.73 10.22 1.68
CA LEU A 27 1.15 11.02 0.52
C LEU A 27 0.60 12.45 0.56
N ALA A 28 -0.67 12.59 0.98
CA ALA A 28 -1.35 13.86 1.15
C ALA A 28 -1.95 13.94 2.56
N PRO A 29 -1.19 14.43 3.56
CA PRO A 29 -1.63 14.47 4.94
C PRO A 29 -2.94 15.24 5.15
N LYS A 30 -3.90 14.63 5.85
CA LYS A 30 -5.24 15.22 6.09
C LYS A 30 -5.22 16.60 6.77
N HIS A 31 -4.19 16.86 7.56
CA HIS A 31 -4.05 18.11 8.32
C HIS A 31 -3.36 19.22 7.50
N VAL A 32 -2.97 18.94 6.25
CA VAL A 32 -2.35 19.89 5.34
C VAL A 32 -3.29 20.12 4.16
N HIS A 33 -3.50 21.39 3.78
CA HIS A 33 -4.28 21.70 2.59
C HIS A 33 -3.57 21.14 1.35
N SER A 34 -4.29 20.31 0.59
CA SER A 34 -3.83 19.74 -0.67
C SER A 34 -4.88 20.00 -1.75
N GLY A 35 -4.44 20.47 -2.92
CA GLY A 35 -5.34 20.65 -4.06
C GLY A 35 -5.86 19.31 -4.60
N VAL A 36 -7.01 19.34 -5.30
CA VAL A 36 -7.68 18.13 -5.82
C VAL A 36 -6.75 17.21 -6.62
N LYS A 37 -5.90 17.78 -7.47
CA LYS A 37 -4.94 17.01 -8.29
C LYS A 37 -3.95 16.21 -7.44
N ILE A 38 -3.53 16.74 -6.29
CA ILE A 38 -2.60 16.04 -5.38
C ILE A 38 -3.30 14.83 -4.74
N ILE A 39 -4.57 15.01 -4.34
CA ILE A 39 -5.38 13.92 -3.78
C ILE A 39 -5.61 12.82 -4.82
N GLU A 40 -5.94 13.20 -6.06
CA GLU A 40 -6.12 12.25 -7.18
C GLU A 40 -4.84 11.44 -7.45
N ILE A 41 -3.69 12.11 -7.59
CA ILE A 41 -2.40 11.43 -7.78
C ILE A 41 -2.11 10.48 -6.62
N SER A 42 -2.35 10.92 -5.37
CA SER A 42 -2.15 10.08 -4.18
C SER A 42 -3.04 8.84 -4.21
N ALA A 43 -4.29 8.96 -4.66
CA ALA A 43 -5.21 7.85 -4.82
C ALA A 43 -4.76 6.85 -5.90
N TYR A 44 -4.29 7.34 -7.05
CA TYR A 44 -3.74 6.47 -8.10
C TYR A 44 -2.49 5.72 -7.64
N ILE A 45 -1.57 6.40 -6.94
CA ILE A 45 -0.38 5.77 -6.35
C ILE A 45 -0.79 4.72 -5.32
N ALA A 46 -1.74 5.04 -4.42
CA ALA A 46 -2.23 4.10 -3.42
C ALA A 46 -2.86 2.86 -4.06
N ALA A 47 -3.61 3.03 -5.15
CA ALA A 47 -4.21 1.91 -5.89
C ALA A 47 -3.13 1.02 -6.53
N GLY A 48 -2.12 1.63 -7.15
CA GLY A 48 -0.98 0.91 -7.73
C GLY A 48 -0.22 0.10 -6.68
N VAL A 49 0.08 0.70 -5.53
CA VAL A 49 0.78 0.02 -4.43
C VAL A 49 -0.07 -1.12 -3.85
N PHE A 50 -1.38 -0.92 -3.74
CA PHE A 50 -2.28 -1.94 -3.22
C PHE A 50 -2.36 -3.16 -4.16
N ASN A 51 -2.54 -2.93 -5.47
CA ASN A 51 -2.75 -3.98 -6.46
C ASN A 51 -1.45 -4.67 -6.89
N GLU A 52 -0.40 -3.89 -7.13
CA GLU A 52 0.84 -4.36 -7.77
C GLU A 52 2.09 -4.19 -6.90
N GLY A 53 1.95 -3.62 -5.71
CA GLY A 53 3.10 -3.35 -4.84
C GLY A 53 3.98 -2.22 -5.35
N TYR A 54 5.24 -2.21 -4.92
CA TYR A 54 6.22 -1.17 -5.26
C TYR A 54 6.66 -1.22 -6.73
N THR A 55 6.38 -2.31 -7.44
CA THR A 55 6.56 -2.37 -8.90
C THR A 55 5.78 -1.26 -9.62
N SER A 56 4.60 -0.89 -9.13
CA SER A 56 3.82 0.23 -9.68
C SER A 56 4.58 1.57 -9.58
N ILE A 57 5.29 1.81 -8.48
CA ILE A 57 6.10 3.01 -8.26
C ILE A 57 7.27 3.05 -9.25
N LEU A 58 7.95 1.92 -9.46
CA LEU A 58 9.05 1.85 -10.43
C LEU A 58 8.57 2.14 -11.86
N ARG A 59 7.36 1.69 -12.22
CA ARG A 59 6.75 2.02 -13.52
C ARG A 59 6.44 3.51 -13.64
N ILE A 60 5.84 4.12 -12.61
CA ILE A 60 5.59 5.57 -12.57
C ILE A 60 6.89 6.35 -12.74
N MET A 61 7.96 5.97 -12.02
CA MET A 61 9.29 6.59 -12.16
C MET A 61 9.80 6.52 -13.60
N ASN A 62 9.75 5.34 -14.22
CA ASN A 62 10.15 5.18 -15.63
C ASN A 62 9.30 6.02 -16.58
N THR A 63 7.97 6.09 -16.38
CA THR A 63 7.07 6.93 -17.19
C THR A 63 7.41 8.42 -17.06
N LEU A 64 7.88 8.86 -15.90
CA LEU A 64 8.35 10.23 -15.66
C LEU A 64 9.79 10.48 -16.15
N GLY A 65 10.43 9.49 -16.80
CA GLY A 65 11.82 9.60 -17.26
C GLY A 65 12.85 9.49 -16.14
N ILE A 66 12.47 9.03 -14.95
CA ILE A 66 13.38 8.82 -13.82
C ILE A 66 14.04 7.44 -14.00
N ILE A 67 15.38 7.45 -14.08
CA ILE A 67 16.16 6.22 -14.24
C ILE A 67 16.09 5.38 -12.95
N VAL A 68 15.49 4.20 -13.04
CA VAL A 68 15.43 3.23 -11.93
C VAL A 68 16.74 2.46 -11.85
N GLY A 69 17.54 2.76 -10.82
CA GLY A 69 18.77 2.02 -10.52
C GLY A 69 18.52 0.67 -9.83
N THR A 70 19.56 -0.18 -9.83
CA THR A 70 19.53 -1.52 -9.20
C THR A 70 19.12 -1.48 -7.73
N GLN A 71 19.57 -0.47 -6.98
CA GLN A 71 19.21 -0.30 -5.57
C GLN A 71 17.72 0.00 -5.37
N SER A 72 17.11 0.79 -6.27
CA SER A 72 15.67 1.09 -6.21
C SER A 72 14.84 -0.16 -6.50
N LYS A 73 15.28 -0.96 -7.48
CA LYS A 73 14.66 -2.25 -7.80
C LYS A 73 14.74 -3.22 -6.63
N ALA A 74 15.94 -3.41 -6.05
CA ALA A 74 16.14 -4.29 -4.90
C ALA A 74 15.33 -3.85 -3.68
N PHE A 75 15.21 -2.54 -3.45
CA PHE A 75 14.36 -2.01 -2.38
C PHE A 75 12.88 -2.34 -2.61
N ALA A 76 12.37 -2.18 -3.83
CA ALA A 76 10.99 -2.49 -4.17
C ALA A 76 10.69 -3.98 -3.97
N GLU A 77 11.56 -4.86 -4.47
CA GLU A 77 11.45 -6.32 -4.33
C GLU A 77 11.40 -6.72 -2.86
N LYS A 78 12.39 -6.27 -2.06
CA LYS A 78 12.44 -6.55 -0.62
C LYS A 78 11.19 -6.06 0.12
N THR A 79 10.69 -4.88 -0.25
CA THR A 79 9.50 -4.29 0.37
C THR A 79 8.25 -5.13 0.07
N ASP A 80 8.09 -5.57 -1.19
CA ASP A 80 6.97 -6.41 -1.60
C ASP A 80 7.05 -7.82 -1.01
N GLU A 81 8.24 -8.40 -0.89
CA GLU A 81 8.45 -9.68 -0.19
C GLU A 81 8.07 -9.59 1.28
N ALA A 82 8.48 -8.52 1.97
CA ALA A 82 8.11 -8.30 3.37
C ALA A 82 6.58 -8.17 3.52
N ARG A 83 5.91 -7.48 2.58
CA ARG A 83 4.45 -7.34 2.54
C ARG A 83 3.76 -8.71 2.39
N LYS A 84 4.18 -9.54 1.42
CA LYS A 84 3.65 -10.89 1.22
C LYS A 84 3.90 -11.78 2.43
N THR A 85 5.10 -11.72 3.01
CA THR A 85 5.45 -12.48 4.22
C THR A 85 4.55 -12.11 5.39
N ARG A 86 4.27 -10.82 5.59
CA ARG A 86 3.34 -10.35 6.64
C ARG A 86 1.93 -10.89 6.40
N GLN A 87 1.45 -10.87 5.16
CA GLN A 87 0.14 -11.43 4.80
C GLN A 87 0.06 -12.92 5.10
N ASN A 88 1.06 -13.70 4.65
CA ASN A 88 1.11 -15.15 4.86
C ASN A 88 1.15 -15.52 6.35
N ARG A 89 1.85 -14.74 7.19
CA ARG A 89 1.87 -14.96 8.64
C ARG A 89 0.47 -14.81 9.26
N MET A 90 -0.30 -13.82 8.82
CA MET A 90 -1.66 -13.59 9.32
C MET A 90 -2.65 -14.65 8.81
N SER A 91 -2.44 -15.21 7.61
CA SER A 91 -3.26 -16.31 7.09
C SER A 91 -2.87 -17.69 7.65
N LEU A 92 -1.67 -17.84 8.24
CA LEU A 92 -1.23 -19.07 8.91
C LEU A 92 -1.62 -19.12 10.39
N SER A 93 -2.05 -17.99 10.96
CA SER A 93 -2.69 -17.92 12.27
C SER A 93 -4.22 -18.15 12.20
N GLU A 94 -4.74 -18.49 11.02
CA GLU A 94 -6.10 -19.04 10.77
C GLU A 94 -6.12 -20.54 11.05
#